data_AF-A0A349D118-F1
#
_entry.id   AF-A0A349D118-F1
#
_cell.length_a   1.000
_cell.length_b   1.000
_cell.length_c   1.000
_cell.angle_alpha   90.00
_cell.angle_beta   90.00
_cell.angle_gamma   90.00
#
_symmetry.space_group_name_H-M   'P 1'
#
loop_
_entity.id
_entity.type
_entity.pdbx_description
1 polymer ?
#
loop_
_entity_poly.entity_id
_entity_poly.type
_entity_poly.pdbx_seq_one_letter_code
_entity_poly.pdbx_strand_id
1 'polypeptide(L)'
;MVSPSRPPDPGDHVELTHEHFILDAYLQRPLDASQYELITHTLVNHLLAALGMKCLGPLSIYPATDMRAPGWSFIQPITTSHISGHYFEYPGKHPHIRMDFYSCNTVDWKKIIRTVHRELAMGSWRGTFLERMIDEGEPRGILQLAGTGDRVTEESVAVVRPRVPVLKPGKRLLAGVR
;
A
#
# COMPACT_ATOMS: atom_id res chain seq x y z
N MET A 1 -23.78 20.16 25.25
CA MET A 1 -24.00 20.86 23.96
C MET A 1 -22.65 20.91 23.27
N VAL A 2 -22.49 20.15 22.18
CA VAL A 2 -21.24 20.15 21.39
C VAL A 2 -21.41 21.26 20.35
N SER A 3 -20.57 22.29 20.41
CA SER A 3 -20.57 23.35 19.39
C SER A 3 -20.31 22.72 18.02
N PRO A 4 -21.11 23.05 16.99
CA PRO A 4 -20.84 22.56 15.64
C PRO A 4 -19.50 23.13 15.19
N SER A 5 -18.56 22.25 14.85
CA SER A 5 -17.29 22.63 14.25
C SER A 5 -17.55 23.38 12.95
N ARG A 6 -17.02 24.61 12.85
CA ARG A 6 -17.09 25.45 11.66
C ARG A 6 -16.62 24.64 10.43
N PRO A 7 -17.35 24.65 9.30
CA PRO A 7 -16.85 24.03 8.08
C PRO A 7 -15.52 24.71 7.67
N PRO A 8 -14.55 23.95 7.14
CA PRO A 8 -13.26 24.52 6.73
C PRO A 8 -13.47 25.64 5.71
N ASP A 9 -12.70 26.73 5.85
CA ASP A 9 -12.75 27.84 4.90
C ASP A 9 -12.30 27.34 3.51
N PRO A 10 -12.93 27.78 2.41
CA PRO A 10 -12.62 27.32 1.05
C PRO A 10 -11.21 27.66 0.53
N GLY A 11 -10.35 28.24 1.38
CA GLY A 11 -8.94 28.53 1.13
C GLY A 11 -7.94 27.65 1.89
N ASP A 12 -8.41 26.74 2.76
CA ASP A 12 -7.53 25.75 3.38
C ASP A 12 -7.21 24.66 2.36
N HIS A 13 -6.07 24.80 1.68
CA HIS A 13 -5.52 23.74 0.85
C HIS A 13 -5.19 22.54 1.75
N VAL A 14 -5.97 21.47 1.62
CA VAL A 14 -5.60 20.17 2.20
C VAL A 14 -4.41 19.66 1.39
N GLU A 15 -3.21 19.76 1.96
CA GLU A 15 -2.01 19.14 1.42
C GLU A 15 -2.18 17.62 1.51
N LEU A 16 -2.25 16.94 0.36
CA LEU A 16 -2.43 15.50 0.28
C LEU A 16 -1.07 14.82 0.26
N THR A 17 -0.77 14.03 1.30
CA THR A 17 0.42 13.16 1.31
C THR A 17 0.09 11.85 0.63
N HIS A 18 0.59 11.64 -0.59
CA HIS A 18 0.33 10.42 -1.33
C HIS A 18 1.31 9.32 -0.90
N GLU A 19 0.91 8.49 0.05
CA GLU A 19 1.76 7.42 0.59
C GLU A 19 1.21 6.05 0.19
N HIS A 20 2.09 5.15 -0.24
CA HIS A 20 1.73 3.79 -0.67
C HIS A 20 2.64 2.77 0.01
N PHE A 21 2.06 1.92 0.84
CA PHE A 21 2.73 0.75 1.40
C PHE A 21 2.29 -0.52 0.68
N ILE A 22 3.26 -1.30 0.22
CA ILE A 22 3.08 -2.60 -0.42
C ILE A 22 3.67 -3.65 0.53
N LEU A 23 2.94 -4.72 0.79
CA LEU A 23 3.33 -5.80 1.69
C LEU A 23 3.21 -7.16 0.98
N ASP A 24 4.29 -7.92 0.97
CA ASP A 24 4.31 -9.33 0.61
C ASP A 24 4.65 -10.16 1.86
N ALA A 25 3.74 -11.01 2.32
CA ALA A 25 3.94 -11.78 3.55
C ALA A 25 3.56 -13.25 3.39
N TYR A 26 4.44 -14.15 3.84
CA TYR A 26 4.05 -15.53 4.09
C TYR A 26 3.22 -15.61 5.38
N LEU A 27 2.28 -16.54 5.44
CA LEU A 27 1.53 -16.85 6.65
C LEU A 27 2.08 -18.13 7.30
N GLN A 28 1.97 -18.21 8.62
CA GLN A 28 2.43 -19.39 9.36
C GLN A 28 1.57 -20.63 9.08
N ARG A 29 0.31 -20.43 8.71
CA ARG A 29 -0.65 -21.49 8.40
C ARG A 29 -1.67 -21.03 7.35
N PRO A 30 -2.28 -21.96 6.61
CA PRO A 30 -3.45 -21.69 5.79
C PRO A 30 -4.57 -21.00 6.56
N LEU A 31 -5.32 -20.17 5.86
CA LEU A 31 -6.56 -19.58 6.34
C LEU A 31 -7.74 -20.52 6.02
N ASP A 32 -8.78 -20.50 6.86
CA ASP A 32 -9.99 -21.27 6.59
C ASP A 32 -10.78 -20.62 5.44
N ALA A 33 -10.70 -21.23 4.26
CA ALA A 33 -11.37 -20.74 3.06
C ALA A 33 -12.90 -20.69 3.19
N SER A 34 -13.51 -21.44 4.12
CA SER A 34 -14.96 -21.33 4.38
C SER A 34 -15.33 -20.04 5.13
N GLN A 35 -14.35 -19.35 5.73
CA GLN A 35 -14.50 -18.14 6.51
C GLN A 35 -13.88 -16.91 5.83
N TYR A 36 -13.58 -16.98 4.53
CA TYR A 36 -12.82 -15.95 3.82
C TYR A 36 -13.44 -14.54 3.96
N GLU A 37 -14.77 -14.43 3.95
CA GLU A 37 -15.48 -13.16 4.14
C GLU A 37 -15.26 -12.61 5.54
N LEU A 38 -15.49 -13.43 6.58
CA LEU A 38 -15.32 -13.02 7.97
C LEU A 38 -13.88 -12.59 8.26
N ILE A 39 -12.90 -13.38 7.79
CA ILE A 39 -11.48 -13.08 7.97
C ILE A 39 -11.14 -11.74 7.31
N THR A 40 -11.57 -11.54 6.07
CA THR A 40 -11.27 -10.31 5.32
C THR A 40 -11.94 -9.10 5.92
N HIS A 41 -13.22 -9.20 6.31
CA HIS A 41 -13.93 -8.11 6.99
C HIS A 41 -13.25 -7.74 8.31
N THR A 42 -12.85 -8.74 9.11
CA THR A 42 -12.15 -8.51 10.39
C THR A 42 -10.83 -7.79 10.16
N LEU A 43 -10.01 -8.28 9.21
CA LEU A 43 -8.75 -7.67 8.82
C LEU A 43 -8.93 -6.21 8.39
N VAL A 44 -9.83 -5.95 7.44
CA VAL A 44 -10.07 -4.62 6.88
C VAL A 44 -10.60 -3.68 7.95
N ASN A 45 -11.57 -4.09 8.76
CA ASN A 45 -12.13 -3.24 9.82
C ASN A 45 -11.06 -2.86 10.85
N HIS A 46 -10.20 -3.81 11.24
CA HIS A 46 -9.11 -3.55 12.16
C HIS A 46 -8.04 -2.62 11.57
N LEU A 47 -7.75 -2.74 10.27
CA LEU A 47 -6.85 -1.82 9.57
C LEU A 47 -7.42 -0.40 9.50
N LEU A 48 -8.69 -0.26 9.13
CA LEU A 48 -9.40 1.02 9.10
C LEU A 48 -9.38 1.69 10.48
N ALA A 49 -9.67 0.93 11.54
CA ALA A 49 -9.64 1.42 12.90
C ALA A 49 -8.21 1.83 13.34
N ALA A 50 -7.20 1.02 13.06
CA ALA A 50 -5.82 1.29 13.42
C ALA A 50 -5.25 2.55 12.72
N LEU A 51 -5.67 2.77 11.47
CA LEU A 51 -5.22 3.87 10.63
C LEU A 51 -6.13 5.11 10.70
N GLY A 52 -7.26 5.04 11.40
CA GLY A 52 -8.24 6.13 11.44
C GLY A 52 -8.87 6.45 10.08
N MET A 53 -8.94 5.46 9.19
CA MET A 53 -9.44 5.63 7.82
C MET A 53 -10.94 5.36 7.72
N LYS A 54 -11.60 6.06 6.81
CA LYS A 54 -13.04 5.94 6.55
C LYS A 54 -13.30 5.27 5.20
N CYS A 55 -14.26 4.35 5.18
CA CYS A 55 -14.72 3.73 3.94
C CYS A 55 -15.37 4.76 3.02
N LEU A 56 -15.09 4.63 1.72
CA LEU A 56 -15.82 5.35 0.66
C LEU A 56 -17.02 4.54 0.15
N GLY A 57 -16.93 3.22 0.24
CA GLY A 57 -17.95 2.28 -0.24
C GLY A 57 -17.82 0.90 0.41
N PRO A 58 -18.62 -0.08 -0.01
CA PRO A 58 -18.56 -1.43 0.54
C PRO A 58 -17.23 -2.13 0.22
N LEU A 59 -16.82 -3.03 1.10
CA LEU A 59 -15.75 -3.99 0.83
C LEU A 59 -16.21 -4.97 -0.26
N SER A 60 -15.40 -5.14 -1.29
CA SER A 60 -15.62 -6.17 -2.31
C SER A 60 -14.64 -7.32 -2.11
N ILE A 61 -15.13 -8.56 -2.11
CA ILE A 61 -14.34 -9.78 -1.94
C ILE A 61 -14.65 -10.74 -3.10
N TYR A 62 -13.62 -11.31 -3.69
CA TYR A 62 -13.70 -12.13 -4.90
C TYR A 62 -12.91 -13.43 -4.71
N PRO A 63 -13.58 -14.56 -4.48
CA PRO A 63 -12.95 -15.88 -4.54
C PRO A 63 -12.31 -16.12 -5.91
N ALA A 64 -11.16 -16.80 -5.93
CA ALA A 64 -10.49 -17.16 -7.16
C ALA A 64 -11.36 -18.12 -7.99
N THR A 65 -11.52 -17.81 -9.28
CA THR A 65 -12.14 -18.72 -10.25
C THR A 65 -11.10 -19.53 -11.02
N ASP A 66 -9.87 -19.03 -11.13
CA ASP A 66 -8.73 -19.75 -11.69
C ASP A 66 -8.00 -20.54 -10.60
N MET A 67 -8.22 -21.85 -10.57
CA MET A 67 -7.63 -22.75 -9.57
C MET A 67 -6.12 -23.01 -9.78
N ARG A 68 -5.49 -22.40 -10.80
CA ARG A 68 -4.03 -22.27 -10.87
C ARG A 68 -3.48 -21.20 -9.92
N ALA A 69 -4.35 -20.44 -9.26
CA ALA A 69 -4.01 -19.49 -8.21
C ALA A 69 -5.14 -19.41 -7.18
N PRO A 70 -5.38 -20.49 -6.41
CA PRO A 70 -6.45 -20.56 -5.43
C PRO A 70 -6.26 -19.52 -4.32
N GLY A 71 -7.39 -19.04 -3.79
CA GLY A 71 -7.44 -18.01 -2.75
C GLY A 71 -8.58 -17.02 -3.01
N TRP A 72 -8.39 -15.77 -2.61
CA TRP A 72 -9.35 -14.70 -2.89
C TRP A 72 -8.66 -13.34 -2.93
N SER A 73 -9.33 -12.38 -3.57
CA SER A 73 -8.91 -10.99 -3.64
C SER A 73 -9.93 -10.11 -2.94
N PHE A 74 -9.50 -8.94 -2.47
CA PHE A 74 -10.41 -7.96 -1.91
C PHE A 74 -9.94 -6.53 -2.15
N ILE A 75 -10.89 -5.59 -2.09
CA ILE A 75 -10.62 -4.15 -2.15
C ILE A 75 -11.62 -3.39 -1.28
N GLN A 76 -11.09 -2.60 -0.36
CA GLN A 76 -11.81 -1.61 0.43
C GLN A 76 -11.51 -0.22 -0.13
N PRO A 77 -12.45 0.41 -0.85
CA PRO A 77 -12.30 1.81 -1.20
C PRO A 77 -12.37 2.67 0.07
N ILE A 78 -11.40 3.55 0.26
CA ILE A 78 -11.38 4.55 1.34
C ILE A 78 -11.43 5.95 0.73
N THR A 79 -11.78 6.96 1.52
CA THR A 79 -11.78 8.35 1.03
C THR A 79 -10.42 8.66 0.41
N THR A 80 -10.40 9.00 -0.89
CA THR A 80 -9.21 9.30 -1.72
C THR A 80 -8.24 8.14 -2.02
N SER A 81 -8.52 6.89 -1.64
CA SER A 81 -7.60 5.78 -1.90
C SER A 81 -8.18 4.36 -1.71
N HIS A 82 -7.37 3.35 -1.35
CA HIS A 82 -7.81 1.97 -1.11
C HIS A 82 -6.89 1.16 -0.17
N ILE A 83 -7.47 0.11 0.42
CA ILE A 83 -6.75 -1.05 0.94
C ILE A 83 -7.14 -2.24 0.06
N SER A 84 -6.20 -2.94 -0.55
CA SER A 84 -6.47 -4.16 -1.31
C SER A 84 -5.54 -5.30 -0.90
N GLY A 85 -5.95 -6.52 -1.23
CA GLY A 85 -5.08 -7.67 -1.04
C GLY A 85 -5.50 -8.90 -1.80
N HIS A 86 -4.54 -9.82 -1.90
CA HIS A 86 -4.65 -11.10 -2.55
C HIS A 86 -4.08 -12.17 -1.65
N TYR A 87 -4.92 -13.10 -1.19
CA TYR A 87 -4.48 -14.30 -0.50
C TYR A 87 -4.31 -15.43 -1.50
N PHE A 88 -3.23 -16.21 -1.35
CA PHE A 88 -2.91 -17.36 -2.19
C PHE A 88 -2.56 -18.58 -1.35
N GLU A 89 -3.11 -19.74 -1.71
CA GLU A 89 -2.85 -21.00 -1.02
C GLU A 89 -2.68 -22.19 -1.97
N TYR A 90 -1.44 -22.48 -2.34
CA TYR A 90 -1.12 -23.62 -3.18
C TYR A 90 -0.83 -24.86 -2.34
N PRO A 91 -1.37 -26.05 -2.72
CA PRO A 91 -0.96 -27.31 -2.10
C PRO A 91 0.57 -27.47 -2.15
N GLY A 92 1.17 -27.68 -0.97
CA GLY A 92 2.62 -27.88 -0.83
C GLY A 92 3.48 -26.61 -0.91
N LYS A 93 2.91 -25.41 -0.98
CA LYS A 93 3.65 -24.14 -0.85
C LYS A 93 3.20 -23.38 0.41
N HIS A 94 4.00 -22.41 0.82
CA HIS A 94 3.61 -21.53 1.91
C HIS A 94 2.45 -20.61 1.48
N PRO A 95 1.37 -20.54 2.26
CA PRO A 95 0.30 -19.57 2.04
C PRO A 95 0.89 -18.16 2.18
N HIS A 96 0.41 -17.24 1.37
CA HIS A 96 0.91 -15.87 1.40
C HIS A 96 -0.18 -14.88 1.04
N ILE A 97 0.02 -13.64 1.49
CA ILE A 97 -0.82 -12.50 1.17
C ILE A 97 0.04 -11.39 0.55
N ARG A 98 -0.52 -10.73 -0.45
CA ARG A 98 0.00 -9.49 -1.00
C ARG A 98 -1.01 -8.39 -0.73
N MET A 99 -0.58 -7.25 -0.20
CA MET A 99 -1.47 -6.16 0.15
C MET A 99 -0.93 -4.81 -0.30
N ASP A 100 -1.84 -3.93 -0.68
CA ASP A 100 -1.58 -2.55 -1.04
C ASP A 100 -2.38 -1.63 -0.13
N PHE A 101 -1.69 -0.64 0.42
CA PHE A 101 -2.26 0.41 1.25
C PHE A 101 -1.86 1.73 0.64
N TYR A 102 -2.73 2.28 -0.19
CA TYR A 102 -2.53 3.62 -0.71
C TYR A 102 -3.36 4.58 0.15
N SER A 103 -2.86 5.79 0.40
CA SER A 103 -3.61 6.86 1.05
C SER A 103 -3.14 8.22 0.57
N CYS A 104 -4.02 9.21 0.62
CA CYS A 104 -3.67 10.63 0.46
C CYS A 104 -3.49 11.32 1.83
N ASN A 105 -3.14 10.53 2.84
CA ASN A 105 -2.76 10.93 4.19
C ASN A 105 -1.61 10.02 4.66
N THR A 106 -0.93 10.37 5.75
CA THR A 106 0.18 9.58 6.26
C THR A 106 -0.23 8.16 6.67
N VAL A 107 0.52 7.19 6.17
CA VAL A 107 0.35 5.75 6.35
C VAL A 107 1.36 5.26 7.38
N ASP A 108 0.85 4.94 8.58
CA ASP A 108 1.65 4.28 9.62
C ASP A 108 1.81 2.78 9.29
N TRP A 109 2.84 2.46 8.48
CA TRP A 109 3.14 1.09 8.07
C TRP A 109 3.46 0.16 9.26
N LYS A 110 3.95 0.69 10.39
CA LYS A 110 4.19 -0.12 11.59
C LYS A 110 2.88 -0.60 12.22
N LYS A 111 1.84 0.23 12.21
CA LYS A 111 0.48 -0.20 12.60
C LYS A 111 -0.09 -1.22 11.62
N ILE A 112 0.18 -1.06 10.32
CA ILE A 112 -0.22 -2.06 9.31
C ILE A 112 0.41 -3.41 9.65
N ILE A 113 1.73 -3.49 9.79
CA ILE A 113 2.44 -4.75 10.08
C ILE A 113 1.90 -5.42 11.34
N ARG A 114 1.73 -4.68 12.45
CA ARG A 114 1.18 -5.23 13.69
C ARG A 114 -0.26 -5.74 13.52
N THR A 115 -1.09 -5.01 12.79
CA THR A 115 -2.48 -5.40 12.55
C THR A 115 -2.55 -6.65 11.68
N VAL A 116 -1.86 -6.67 10.53
CA VAL A 116 -1.84 -7.84 9.64
C VAL A 116 -1.27 -9.06 10.36
N HIS A 117 -0.20 -8.90 11.16
CA HIS A 117 0.34 -10.02 11.93
C HIS A 117 -0.66 -10.57 12.95
N ARG A 118 -1.36 -9.69 13.68
CA ARG A 118 -2.37 -10.10 14.65
C ARG A 118 -3.50 -10.91 14.01
N GLU A 119 -3.99 -10.48 12.85
CA GLU A 119 -5.12 -11.12 12.19
C GLU A 119 -4.74 -12.39 11.42
N LEU A 120 -3.57 -12.40 10.78
CA LEU A 120 -3.20 -13.45 9.82
C LEU A 120 -2.02 -14.32 10.26
N ALA A 121 -1.42 -14.06 11.42
CA ALA A 121 -0.23 -14.76 11.92
C ALA A 121 0.90 -14.80 10.87
N MET A 122 1.38 -13.61 10.47
CA MET A 122 2.47 -13.50 9.48
C MET A 122 3.75 -14.25 9.91
N GLY A 123 4.38 -14.90 8.95
CA GLY A 123 5.76 -15.41 9.00
C GLY A 123 6.73 -14.34 8.52
N SER A 124 7.61 -14.69 7.57
CA SER A 124 8.51 -13.72 6.94
C SER A 124 7.76 -12.82 5.95
N TRP A 125 8.19 -11.57 5.87
CA TRP A 125 7.57 -10.58 5.00
C TRP A 125 8.58 -9.57 4.43
N ARG A 126 8.19 -8.94 3.33
CA ARG A 126 8.86 -7.80 2.70
C ARG A 126 7.86 -6.69 2.47
N GLY A 127 8.32 -5.46 2.56
CA GLY A 127 7.47 -4.29 2.31
C GLY A 127 8.22 -3.21 1.54
N THR A 128 7.47 -2.45 0.76
CA THR A 128 7.95 -1.22 0.13
C THR A 128 7.02 -0.09 0.52
N PHE A 129 7.57 0.94 1.14
CA PHE A 129 6.85 2.17 1.44
C PHE A 129 7.31 3.26 0.47
N LEU A 130 6.36 3.92 -0.17
CA LEU A 130 6.56 4.92 -1.21
C LEU A 130 5.92 6.24 -0.77
N GLU A 131 6.72 7.29 -0.67
CA GLU A 131 6.22 8.66 -0.63
C GLU A 131 6.14 9.17 -2.07
N ARG A 132 4.92 9.31 -2.57
CA ARG A 132 4.63 9.73 -3.94
C ARG A 132 4.44 11.25 -3.98
N MET A 133 5.53 12.00 -4.09
CA MET A 133 5.41 13.43 -4.39
C MET A 133 4.88 13.62 -5.83
N ILE A 134 3.87 14.48 -6.00
CA ILE A 134 3.35 14.90 -7.31
C ILE A 134 4.05 16.17 -7.79
N ASP A 135 4.59 16.96 -6.87
CA ASP A 135 5.24 18.23 -7.18
C ASP A 135 6.54 18.03 -7.97
N GLU A 136 6.74 18.89 -8.97
CA GLU A 136 7.92 18.86 -9.82
C GLU A 136 9.20 19.14 -9.01
N GLY A 137 10.19 18.26 -9.13
CA GLY A 137 11.53 18.47 -8.58
C GLY A 137 11.83 17.71 -7.28
N GLU A 138 10.80 17.21 -6.58
CA GLU A 138 10.99 16.44 -5.35
C GLU A 138 11.24 14.94 -5.66
N PRO A 139 12.30 14.32 -5.12
CA PRO A 139 12.56 12.90 -5.33
C PRO A 139 11.53 12.06 -4.59
N ARG A 140 11.12 10.94 -5.19
CA ARG A 140 10.29 9.95 -4.49
C ARG A 140 11.11 9.28 -3.39
N GLY A 141 10.57 9.29 -2.17
CA GLY A 141 11.07 8.49 -1.06
C GLY A 141 10.69 7.04 -1.26
N ILE A 142 11.66 6.12 -1.20
CA ILE A 142 11.41 4.68 -1.18
C ILE A 142 12.09 4.09 0.04
N LEU A 143 11.31 3.41 0.86
CA LEU A 143 11.77 2.64 2.01
C LEU A 143 11.49 1.16 1.74
N GLN A 144 12.55 0.37 1.72
CA GLN A 144 12.50 -1.09 1.60
C GLN A 144 12.60 -1.69 2.99
N LEU A 145 11.70 -2.62 3.30
CA LEU A 145 11.54 -3.22 4.61
C LEU A 145 11.53 -4.75 4.49
N ALA A 146 12.07 -5.42 5.50
CA ALA A 146 11.86 -6.85 5.69
C ALA A 146 11.69 -7.17 7.18
N GLY A 147 11.01 -8.27 7.46
CA GLY A 147 10.76 -8.67 8.83
C GLY A 147 10.18 -10.08 8.98
N THR A 148 9.82 -10.39 10.22
CA THR A 148 9.15 -11.64 10.60
C THR A 148 8.16 -11.37 11.72
N GLY A 149 6.93 -11.86 11.55
CA GLY A 149 5.83 -11.53 12.44
C GLY A 149 5.59 -10.02 12.48
N ASP A 150 5.59 -9.43 13.66
CA ASP A 150 5.47 -7.98 13.85
C ASP A 150 6.82 -7.24 13.91
N ARG A 151 7.95 -7.97 13.78
CA ARG A 151 9.30 -7.42 13.95
C ARG A 151 9.91 -7.04 12.61
N VAL A 152 10.51 -5.85 12.56
CA VAL A 152 11.34 -5.40 11.44
C VAL A 152 12.76 -5.92 11.66
N THR A 153 13.34 -6.55 10.63
CA THR A 153 14.71 -7.05 10.66
C THR A 153 15.64 -6.26 9.74
N GLU A 154 15.09 -5.60 8.73
CA GLU A 154 15.84 -4.79 7.78
C GLU A 154 15.05 -3.54 7.38
N GLU A 155 15.76 -2.42 7.26
CA GLU A 155 15.25 -1.14 6.79
C GLU A 155 16.32 -0.50 5.90
N SER A 156 15.99 -0.18 4.65
CA SER A 156 16.90 0.51 3.73
C SER A 156 16.18 1.59 2.93
N VAL A 157 16.80 2.77 2.86
CA VAL A 157 16.27 3.92 2.11
C VAL A 157 16.90 3.96 0.73
N ALA A 158 16.08 4.01 -0.30
CA ALA A 158 16.50 4.28 -1.66
C ALA A 158 15.93 5.63 -2.12
N VAL A 159 16.80 6.56 -2.50
CA VAL A 159 16.39 7.82 -3.12
C VAL A 159 16.46 7.63 -4.63
N VAL A 160 15.31 7.64 -5.30
CA VAL A 160 15.29 7.63 -6.77
C VAL A 160 15.60 9.05 -7.26
N ARG A 161 16.84 9.27 -7.69
CA ARG A 161 17.20 10.53 -8.34
C ARG A 161 16.53 10.61 -9.71
N PRO A 162 15.88 11.74 -10.06
CA PRO A 162 15.34 11.92 -11.40
C PRO A 162 16.47 11.77 -12.43
N ARG A 163 16.26 10.93 -13.44
CA ARG A 163 17.17 10.87 -14.60
C ARG A 163 17.09 12.22 -15.29
N VAL A 164 18.10 13.07 -15.11
CA VAL A 164 18.27 14.26 -15.95
C VAL A 164 18.32 13.78 -17.40
N PRO A 165 17.49 14.31 -18.31
CA PRO A 165 17.63 14.02 -19.73
C PRO A 165 19.05 14.44 -20.14
N VAL A 166 19.88 13.48 -20.56
CA VAL A 166 21.15 13.82 -21.20
C VAL A 166 20.77 14.55 -22.48
N LEU A 167 20.88 15.88 -22.46
CA LEU A 167 20.82 16.70 -23.68
C LEU A 167 21.92 16.16 -24.60
N LYS A 168 21.52 15.45 -25.65
CA LYS A 168 22.44 15.08 -26.72
C LYS A 168 23.10 16.37 -27.21
N PRO A 169 24.43 16.45 -27.32
CA PRO A 169 25.08 17.62 -27.88
C PRO A 169 24.46 17.93 -29.24
N GLY A 170 23.81 19.08 -29.35
CA GLY A 170 23.20 19.52 -30.60
C GLY A 170 24.26 19.54 -31.69
N LYS A 171 24.02 18.79 -32.79
CA LYS A 171 24.75 19.01 -34.03
C LYS A 171 24.57 20.48 -34.40
N ARG A 172 25.64 21.28 -34.34
CA ARG A 172 25.69 22.59 -34.97
C ARG A 172 25.43 22.39 -36.47
N LEU A 173 24.23 22.71 -36.92
CA LEU A 173 24.00 23.08 -38.32
C LEU A 173 24.73 24.41 -38.52
N LEU A 174 25.93 24.34 -39.11
CA LEU A 174 26.56 25.50 -39.70
C LEU A 174 25.72 25.91 -40.91
N ALA A 175 24.86 26.91 -40.70
CA ALA A 175 24.29 27.71 -41.77
C ALA A 175 25.44 28.47 -42.46
N GLY A 176 25.41 28.48 -43.79
CA GLY A 176 26.58 28.69 -44.64
C GLY A 176 27.11 30.11 -44.76
N VAL A 177 28.13 30.27 -45.62
CA VAL A 177 28.43 31.53 -46.30
C VAL A 177 29.00 31.20 -47.69
N ARG A 178 28.24 31.64 -48.71
CA ARG A 178 28.54 32.00 -50.11
C ARG A 178 29.53 31.17 -50.93
#